data_AF-A0A0L0MA21-F1
#
_entry.id   AF-A0A0L0MA21-F1
#
_cell.length_a   1.000
_cell.length_b   1.000
_cell.length_c   1.000
_cell.angle_alpha   90.00
_cell.angle_beta   90.00
_cell.angle_gamma   90.00
#
_symmetry.space_group_name_H-M   'P 1'
#
loop_
_entity.id
_entity.type
_entity.pdbx_description
1 polymer ?
#
loop_
_entity_poly.entity_id
_entity_poly.type
_entity_poly.pdbx_seq_one_letter_code
_entity_poly.pdbx_strand_id
1 'polypeptide(L)'
;MKIASLETYVVAVPPPHVGGIYWIFVKLRTDCGIEGVGEIYSATFHPKAMTSIIEDVFERYLLGHDPHHVERFFRETYSSGFTQRPDLTMMGVASGLEMACWDIIGKAANKPVYELLGGRVHERLRSYTYLYPKNARGEYDYEDADLAAECAVQNVEFGFTAVKFDPAGPYTAYSGHQVSLEVLDRCELLCRKVREAVGSKADILFGTHGQMVPSSAIRLAKRLEKYDPLWFEEPVPPGQEEAMAQVAAKTSIPISAGERLTTKYEFSRLLETRAASILQFNVGRVGGILEAKKIASMAEVHYAQIAPHLYNCPVGAAASIQVAACSPNFLIQESIGTWDGFHAEVLKTKIQWKDGYIIPSNEPGLGVELNMDVVRAHTPYTGQRLHLQGIEALRREGPHARQGLVTVEPRRSGGRQQAWNSITSSWARDRRAAFSRIVCRSRGSIRCSCSKQAARTRRSGSRCRWVSPRPTTTLNTTTCITASPKRS
;
A
#
# COMPACT_ATOMS: atom_id res chain seq x y z
N MET A 1 -12.94 27.78 17.14
CA MET A 1 -11.58 27.25 17.32
C MET A 1 -10.92 27.29 15.95
N LYS A 2 -9.64 27.58 15.82
CA LYS A 2 -8.98 27.65 14.51
C LYS A 2 -7.59 27.06 14.57
N ILE A 3 -7.17 26.35 13.53
CA ILE A 3 -5.78 25.96 13.35
C ILE A 3 -4.94 27.23 13.14
N ALA A 4 -3.90 27.40 13.94
CA ALA A 4 -3.07 28.61 13.99
C ALA A 4 -1.61 28.37 13.60
N SER A 5 -1.07 27.16 13.81
CA SER A 5 0.28 26.79 13.37
C SER A 5 0.44 25.30 13.08
N LEU A 6 1.48 24.99 12.31
CA LEU A 6 1.98 23.66 11.97
C LEU A 6 3.47 23.58 12.37
N GLU A 7 3.88 22.43 12.90
CA GLU A 7 5.27 21.99 12.96
C GLU A 7 5.40 20.65 12.23
N THR A 8 6.42 20.48 11.39
CA THR A 8 6.66 19.22 10.66
C THR A 8 7.98 18.59 11.12
N TYR A 9 7.95 17.31 11.48
CA TYR A 9 9.11 16.56 11.96
C TYR A 9 9.38 15.34 11.07
N VAL A 10 10.59 15.26 10.49
CA VAL A 10 11.04 14.10 9.71
C VAL A 10 12.02 13.29 10.56
N VAL A 11 11.48 12.32 11.27
CA VAL A 11 12.19 11.50 12.26
C VAL A 11 12.87 10.33 11.55
N ALA A 12 14.18 10.17 11.72
CA ALA A 12 14.91 9.01 11.26
C ALA A 12 14.62 7.80 12.17
N VAL A 13 14.29 6.65 11.59
CA VAL A 13 14.13 5.40 12.35
C VAL A 13 15.52 4.79 12.58
N PRO A 14 15.93 4.46 13.82
CA PRO A 14 17.20 3.79 14.08
C PRO A 14 17.33 2.44 13.34
N PRO A 15 18.56 1.99 13.02
CA PRO A 15 18.78 0.63 12.54
C PRO A 15 18.20 -0.40 13.54
N PRO A 16 17.52 -1.46 13.08
CA PRO A 16 17.46 -1.97 11.70
C PRO A 16 16.26 -1.44 10.86
N HIS A 17 15.74 -0.24 11.14
CA HIS A 17 14.72 0.45 10.33
C HIS A 17 13.37 -0.31 10.24
N VAL A 18 12.92 -0.85 11.39
CA VAL A 18 11.63 -1.55 11.48
C VAL A 18 10.49 -0.53 11.40
N GLY A 19 9.53 -0.74 10.50
CA GLY A 19 8.54 0.29 10.16
C GLY A 19 9.05 1.34 9.18
N GLY A 20 10.14 1.04 8.47
CA GLY A 20 10.73 1.87 7.41
C GLY A 20 11.82 2.82 7.90
N ILE A 21 12.24 3.72 7.00
CA ILE A 21 13.52 4.45 7.15
C ILE A 21 13.34 5.81 7.86
N TYR A 22 12.20 6.46 7.67
CA TYR A 22 11.84 7.72 8.32
C TYR A 22 10.33 7.78 8.56
N TRP A 23 9.91 8.65 9.47
CA TRP A 23 8.51 8.97 9.68
C TRP A 23 8.27 10.48 9.57
N ILE A 24 7.11 10.87 9.05
CA ILE A 24 6.75 12.28 8.81
C ILE A 24 5.58 12.65 9.71
N PHE A 25 5.86 13.39 10.78
CA PHE A 25 4.84 13.89 11.71
C PHE A 25 4.47 15.32 11.39
N VAL A 26 3.20 15.62 11.58
CA VAL A 26 2.67 16.97 11.65
C VAL A 26 2.09 17.21 13.04
N LYS A 27 2.44 18.33 13.64
CA LYS A 27 1.85 18.81 14.90
C LYS A 27 1.10 20.10 14.60
N LEU A 28 -0.21 20.09 14.82
CA LEU A 28 -1.07 21.26 14.67
C LEU A 28 -1.37 21.89 16.02
N ARG A 29 -1.46 23.22 16.07
CA ARG A 29 -1.88 23.95 17.26
C ARG A 29 -2.98 24.96 16.93
N THR A 30 -3.94 25.09 17.84
CA THR A 30 -5.09 26.00 17.70
C THR A 30 -4.85 27.39 18.27
N ASP A 31 -5.69 28.34 17.87
CA ASP A 31 -5.82 29.68 18.45
C ASP A 31 -6.07 29.67 19.97
N CYS A 32 -6.83 28.70 20.47
CA CYS A 32 -7.03 28.43 21.90
C CYS A 32 -6.01 27.46 22.52
N GLY A 33 -4.93 27.11 21.81
CA GLY A 33 -3.76 26.41 22.37
C GLY A 33 -3.84 24.88 22.48
N ILE A 34 -4.97 24.25 22.13
CA ILE A 34 -5.07 22.78 21.99
C ILE A 34 -4.17 22.31 20.84
N GLU A 35 -3.45 21.20 21.05
CA GLU A 35 -2.50 20.62 20.10
C GLU A 35 -2.93 19.22 19.63
N GLY A 36 -2.78 18.96 18.34
CA GLY A 36 -3.03 17.67 17.69
C GLY A 36 -1.80 17.14 16.97
N VAL A 37 -1.66 15.82 16.91
CA VAL A 37 -0.61 15.13 16.15
C VAL A 37 -1.19 14.27 15.04
N GLY A 38 -0.47 14.16 13.92
CA GLY A 38 -0.79 13.22 12.85
C GLY A 38 0.45 12.77 12.07
N GLU A 39 0.29 11.77 11.21
CA GLU A 39 1.37 11.15 10.43
C GLU A 39 1.01 11.04 8.94
N ILE A 40 2.01 11.24 8.08
CA ILE A 40 1.89 11.26 6.61
C ILE A 40 2.60 10.04 6.00
N TYR A 41 1.82 9.15 5.38
CA TYR A 41 2.34 7.95 4.68
C TYR A 41 2.50 8.21 3.16
N SER A 42 3.39 9.14 2.81
CA SER A 42 3.79 9.40 1.42
C SER A 42 5.30 9.27 1.23
N ALA A 43 5.71 8.59 0.15
CA ALA A 43 7.10 8.37 -0.21
C ALA A 43 7.36 8.51 -1.73
N THR A 44 6.42 9.10 -2.48
CA THR A 44 6.59 9.41 -3.92
C THR A 44 7.79 10.35 -4.15
N PHE A 45 8.07 11.20 -3.17
CA PHE A 45 9.22 12.09 -3.14
C PHE A 45 9.97 11.96 -1.80
N HIS A 46 11.25 12.34 -1.81
CA HIS A 46 12.08 12.39 -0.61
C HIS A 46 11.53 13.40 0.42
N PRO A 47 11.70 13.21 1.74
CA PRO A 47 11.14 14.13 2.75
C PRO A 47 11.46 15.61 2.56
N LYS A 48 12.64 15.94 2.01
CA LYS A 48 13.04 17.30 1.62
C LYS A 48 12.07 18.00 0.66
N ALA A 49 11.36 17.25 -0.19
CA ALA A 49 10.29 17.78 -1.02
C ALA A 49 8.94 17.74 -0.29
N MET A 50 8.69 16.67 0.49
CA MET A 50 7.45 16.53 1.25
C MET A 50 7.22 17.68 2.23
N THR A 51 8.24 18.18 2.95
CA THR A 51 8.08 19.29 3.91
C THR A 51 7.43 20.52 3.26
N SER A 52 7.91 20.93 2.09
CA SER A 52 7.34 22.10 1.38
C SER A 52 5.99 21.82 0.72
N ILE A 53 5.66 20.57 0.41
CA ILE A 53 4.30 20.20 -0.01
C ILE A 53 3.34 20.26 1.19
N ILE A 54 3.80 19.88 2.38
CA ILE A 54 3.00 19.93 3.63
C ILE A 54 2.73 21.38 4.03
N GLU A 55 3.75 22.24 3.97
CA GLU A 55 3.64 23.68 4.19
C GLU A 55 2.62 24.32 3.23
N ASP A 56 2.76 24.09 1.91
CA ASP A 56 1.86 24.62 0.88
C ASP A 56 0.38 24.18 1.08
N VAL A 57 0.15 22.90 1.37
CA VAL A 57 -1.20 22.36 1.62
C VAL A 57 -1.80 22.91 2.90
N PHE A 58 -1.00 23.06 3.96
CA PHE A 58 -1.43 23.66 5.22
C PHE A 58 -1.83 25.12 5.07
N GLU A 59 -0.97 25.94 4.46
CA GLU A 59 -1.21 27.38 4.26
C GLU A 59 -2.43 27.65 3.40
N ARG A 60 -2.65 26.85 2.34
CA ARG A 60 -3.75 27.04 1.39
C ARG A 60 -5.12 26.60 1.92
N TYR A 61 -5.17 25.52 2.71
CA TYR A 61 -6.43 24.79 2.94
C TYR A 61 -6.79 24.56 4.41
N LEU A 62 -5.89 24.84 5.37
CA LEU A 62 -6.11 24.54 6.79
C LEU A 62 -5.79 25.67 7.76
N LEU A 63 -4.78 26.51 7.48
CA LEU A 63 -4.44 27.66 8.30
C LEU A 63 -5.65 28.61 8.47
N GLY A 64 -6.00 28.95 9.71
CA GLY A 64 -7.13 29.82 10.04
C GLY A 64 -8.52 29.18 9.96
N HIS A 65 -8.62 27.91 9.57
CA HIS A 65 -9.89 27.16 9.52
C HIS A 65 -10.18 26.41 10.84
N ASP A 66 -11.46 26.15 11.10
CA ASP A 66 -11.89 25.35 12.26
C ASP A 66 -11.61 23.85 12.02
N PRO A 67 -10.95 23.14 12.95
CA PRO A 67 -10.58 21.72 12.79
C PRO A 67 -11.78 20.80 12.56
N HIS A 68 -12.98 21.13 13.04
CA HIS A 68 -14.17 20.29 12.88
C HIS A 68 -14.62 20.16 11.41
N HIS A 69 -14.16 21.04 10.52
CA HIS A 69 -14.55 21.07 9.11
C HIS A 69 -13.70 20.13 8.24
N VAL A 70 -13.56 18.87 8.65
CA VAL A 70 -12.74 17.84 7.95
C VAL A 70 -13.26 17.52 6.55
N GLU A 71 -14.59 17.49 6.32
CA GLU A 71 -15.16 17.30 4.97
C GLU A 71 -14.76 18.44 4.01
N ARG A 72 -14.78 19.68 4.50
CA ARG A 72 -14.33 20.85 3.74
C ARG A 72 -12.85 20.72 3.40
N PHE A 73 -12.01 20.41 4.38
CA PHE A 73 -10.57 20.24 4.18
C PHE A 73 -10.25 19.13 3.16
N PHE A 74 -10.90 17.97 3.28
CA PHE A 74 -10.78 16.89 2.30
C PHE A 74 -11.25 17.33 0.90
N ARG A 75 -12.40 18.00 0.78
CA ARG A 75 -12.93 18.42 -0.53
C ARG A 75 -12.09 19.51 -1.19
N GLU A 76 -11.51 20.43 -0.43
CA GLU A 76 -10.60 21.45 -0.95
C GLU A 76 -9.26 20.85 -1.40
N THR A 77 -8.60 20.04 -0.56
CA THR A 77 -7.33 19.38 -0.91
C THR A 77 -7.48 18.42 -2.10
N TYR A 78 -8.52 17.57 -2.09
CA TYR A 78 -8.87 16.68 -3.21
C TYR A 78 -9.21 17.44 -4.51
N SER A 79 -9.65 18.70 -4.43
CA SER A 79 -9.96 19.53 -5.60
C SER A 79 -8.85 20.53 -5.96
N SER A 80 -7.72 20.50 -5.23
CA SER A 80 -6.60 21.43 -5.40
C SER A 80 -6.11 21.48 -6.85
N GLY A 81 -5.74 22.67 -7.33
CA GLY A 81 -5.23 22.85 -8.70
C GLY A 81 -6.17 22.40 -9.83
N PHE A 82 -7.49 22.30 -9.60
CA PHE A 82 -8.47 21.76 -10.55
C PHE A 82 -8.25 20.25 -10.87
N THR A 83 -7.82 19.47 -9.88
CA THR A 83 -7.63 18.01 -10.01
C THR A 83 -8.92 17.22 -9.86
N GLN A 84 -9.54 17.25 -8.66
CA GLN A 84 -10.76 16.53 -8.27
C GLN A 84 -10.75 15.02 -8.60
N ARG A 85 -9.55 14.42 -8.53
CA ARG A 85 -9.23 12.99 -8.66
C ARG A 85 -8.26 12.60 -7.54
N PRO A 86 -8.05 11.30 -7.27
CA PRO A 86 -6.96 10.87 -6.39
C PRO A 86 -5.61 11.43 -6.86
N ASP A 87 -4.87 12.03 -5.92
CA ASP A 87 -3.43 12.29 -6.03
C ASP A 87 -2.79 11.70 -4.78
N LEU A 88 -1.90 10.72 -4.98
CA LEU A 88 -1.31 9.92 -3.90
C LEU A 88 -0.46 10.75 -2.92
N THR A 89 0.13 11.86 -3.40
CA THR A 89 0.98 12.72 -2.57
C THR A 89 0.13 13.70 -1.77
N MET A 90 -0.83 14.36 -2.42
CA MET A 90 -1.81 15.26 -1.79
C MET A 90 -2.61 14.53 -0.71
N MET A 91 -3.11 13.33 -1.00
CA MET A 91 -3.93 12.58 -0.04
C MET A 91 -3.11 12.03 1.15
N GLY A 92 -1.83 11.71 0.96
CA GLY A 92 -0.92 11.44 2.09
C GLY A 92 -0.79 12.65 3.02
N VAL A 93 -0.58 13.85 2.46
CA VAL A 93 -0.45 15.09 3.25
C VAL A 93 -1.77 15.47 3.93
N ALA A 94 -2.89 15.41 3.20
CA ALA A 94 -4.21 15.65 3.75
C ALA A 94 -4.56 14.65 4.87
N SER A 95 -4.13 13.39 4.77
CA SER A 95 -4.37 12.37 5.80
C SER A 95 -3.73 12.73 7.14
N GLY A 96 -2.45 13.11 7.16
CA GLY A 96 -1.77 13.47 8.40
C GLY A 96 -2.33 14.75 9.03
N LEU A 97 -2.69 15.73 8.20
CA LEU A 97 -3.30 16.97 8.68
C LEU A 97 -4.73 16.77 9.20
N GLU A 98 -5.55 15.94 8.55
CA GLU A 98 -6.91 15.58 9.00
C GLU A 98 -6.88 14.74 10.29
N MET A 99 -5.93 13.82 10.40
CA MET A 99 -5.64 13.04 11.60
C MET A 99 -5.32 13.96 12.81
N ALA A 100 -4.48 14.98 12.60
CA ALA A 100 -4.18 15.98 13.62
C ALA A 100 -5.39 16.86 13.97
N CYS A 101 -6.30 17.13 13.02
CA CYS A 101 -7.59 17.76 13.32
C CYS A 101 -8.47 16.85 14.20
N TRP A 102 -8.57 15.56 13.92
CA TRP A 102 -9.32 14.63 14.79
C TRP A 102 -8.76 14.52 16.20
N ASP A 103 -7.44 14.54 16.34
CA ASP A 103 -6.79 14.60 17.66
C ASP A 103 -7.25 15.84 18.45
N ILE A 104 -7.27 17.02 17.80
CA ILE A 104 -7.82 18.27 18.37
C ILE A 104 -9.31 18.15 18.69
N ILE A 105 -10.13 17.58 17.79
CA ILE A 105 -11.58 17.41 17.99
C ILE A 105 -11.86 16.53 19.22
N GLY A 106 -11.18 15.38 19.32
CA GLY A 106 -11.35 14.48 20.46
C GLY A 106 -10.86 15.10 21.78
N LYS A 107 -9.73 15.83 21.77
CA LYS A 107 -9.25 16.60 22.93
C LYS A 107 -10.24 17.70 23.33
N ALA A 108 -10.80 18.43 22.37
CA ALA A 108 -11.82 19.46 22.62
C ALA A 108 -13.14 18.89 23.17
N ALA A 109 -13.53 17.69 22.72
CA ALA A 109 -14.71 16.96 23.22
C ALA A 109 -14.48 16.19 24.53
N ASN A 110 -13.22 16.11 25.01
CA ASN A 110 -12.78 15.21 26.07
C ASN A 110 -13.19 13.73 25.80
N LYS A 111 -12.96 13.27 24.57
CA LYS A 111 -13.32 11.92 24.09
C LYS A 111 -12.25 11.33 23.15
N PRO A 112 -12.02 10.00 23.20
CA PRO A 112 -11.37 9.27 22.12
C PRO A 112 -12.12 9.46 20.80
N VAL A 113 -11.39 9.55 19.69
CA VAL A 113 -11.97 9.77 18.35
C VAL A 113 -12.96 8.68 17.94
N TYR A 114 -12.78 7.42 18.36
CA TYR A 114 -13.73 6.34 18.07
C TYR A 114 -15.14 6.58 18.66
N GLU A 115 -15.25 7.30 19.79
CA GLU A 115 -16.54 7.66 20.38
C GLU A 115 -17.30 8.72 19.57
N LEU A 116 -16.59 9.44 18.70
CA LEU A 116 -17.15 10.45 17.80
C LEU A 116 -17.47 9.87 16.41
N LEU A 117 -17.12 8.61 16.16
CA LEU A 117 -17.23 7.92 14.86
C LEU A 117 -18.13 6.66 14.91
N GLY A 118 -19.07 6.65 15.86
CA GLY A 118 -20.07 5.58 16.03
C GLY A 118 -20.06 4.90 17.41
N GLY A 119 -19.04 5.17 18.24
CA GLY A 119 -18.88 4.53 19.54
C GLY A 119 -17.92 3.34 19.51
N ARG A 120 -17.44 2.91 20.67
CA ARG A 120 -16.69 1.65 20.83
C ARG A 120 -17.55 0.45 20.39
N VAL A 121 -17.00 -0.35 19.48
CA VAL A 121 -17.50 -1.68 19.08
C VAL A 121 -16.61 -2.80 19.63
N HIS A 122 -15.30 -2.55 19.76
CA HIS A 122 -14.32 -3.54 20.21
C HIS A 122 -13.58 -3.09 21.47
N GLU A 123 -13.65 -3.88 22.55
CA GLU A 123 -12.86 -3.67 23.78
C GLU A 123 -11.36 -3.96 23.61
N ARG A 124 -11.03 -4.82 22.63
CA ARG A 124 -9.66 -5.17 22.25
C ARG A 124 -9.63 -5.53 20.76
N LEU A 125 -8.57 -5.13 20.07
CA LEU A 125 -8.40 -5.33 18.63
C LEU A 125 -7.48 -6.51 18.36
N ARG A 126 -7.94 -7.53 17.62
CA ARG A 126 -7.09 -8.63 17.14
C ARG A 126 -5.91 -8.04 16.36
N SER A 127 -4.69 -8.49 16.64
CA SER A 127 -3.49 -8.01 15.94
C SER A 127 -2.69 -9.12 15.26
N TYR A 128 -1.90 -8.73 14.27
CA TYR A 128 -0.86 -9.56 13.66
C TYR A 128 0.45 -8.77 13.59
N THR A 129 1.56 -9.48 13.38
CA THR A 129 2.84 -8.88 13.00
C THR A 129 3.43 -9.59 11.79
N TYR A 130 4.31 -8.90 11.07
CA TYR A 130 5.22 -9.53 10.14
C TYR A 130 6.23 -10.42 10.89
N LEU A 131 6.67 -11.52 10.28
CA LEU A 131 7.74 -12.35 10.83
C LEU A 131 9.09 -11.64 10.64
N TYR A 132 9.81 -11.44 11.74
CA TYR A 132 11.13 -10.81 11.76
C TYR A 132 12.23 -11.81 12.20
N PRO A 133 12.38 -12.97 11.51
CA PRO A 133 13.36 -14.00 11.85
C PRO A 133 14.78 -13.44 11.74
N LYS A 134 15.67 -13.87 12.63
CA LYS A 134 17.08 -13.46 12.63
C LYS A 134 17.99 -14.66 12.44
N ASN A 135 18.98 -14.52 11.55
CA ASN A 135 20.04 -15.51 11.39
C ASN A 135 21.06 -15.42 12.54
N ALA A 136 22.04 -16.34 12.56
CA ALA A 136 23.07 -16.41 13.59
C ALA A 136 24.00 -15.18 13.70
N ARG A 137 23.88 -14.19 12.81
CA ARG A 137 24.58 -12.89 12.88
C ARG A 137 23.71 -11.77 13.48
N GLY A 138 22.46 -12.06 13.82
CA GLY A 138 21.47 -11.08 14.31
C GLY A 138 20.80 -10.24 13.22
N GLU A 139 21.11 -10.51 11.95
CA GLU A 139 20.50 -9.88 10.79
C GLU A 139 19.14 -10.53 10.47
N TYR A 140 18.20 -9.78 9.89
CA TYR A 140 16.94 -10.35 9.43
C TYR A 140 17.13 -11.23 8.19
N ASP A 141 16.50 -12.41 8.19
CA ASP A 141 16.65 -13.40 7.11
C ASP A 141 15.28 -13.93 6.63
N TYR A 142 14.73 -13.27 5.61
CA TYR A 142 13.38 -13.53 5.11
C TYR A 142 13.30 -14.68 4.08
N GLU A 143 14.41 -15.36 3.77
CA GLU A 143 14.42 -16.47 2.81
C GLU A 143 14.47 -17.86 3.47
N ASP A 144 14.89 -17.95 4.73
CA ASP A 144 14.95 -19.21 5.48
C ASP A 144 13.57 -19.61 6.06
N ALA A 145 13.06 -20.76 5.63
CA ALA A 145 11.75 -21.26 6.01
C ALA A 145 11.68 -21.88 7.41
N ASP A 146 12.82 -22.30 7.98
CA ASP A 146 12.89 -22.86 9.32
C ASP A 146 13.02 -21.74 10.37
N LEU A 147 13.86 -20.72 10.12
CA LEU A 147 13.90 -19.51 10.96
C LEU A 147 12.54 -18.77 10.97
N ALA A 148 11.83 -18.74 9.83
CA ALA A 148 10.47 -18.20 9.77
C ALA A 148 9.48 -19.00 10.63
N ALA A 149 9.59 -20.33 10.65
CA ALA A 149 8.74 -21.20 11.48
C ALA A 149 9.03 -21.01 12.98
N GLU A 150 10.30 -20.95 13.38
CA GLU A 150 10.71 -20.64 14.77
C GLU A 150 10.18 -19.27 15.22
N CYS A 151 10.31 -18.25 14.37
CA CYS A 151 9.77 -16.91 14.63
C CYS A 151 8.23 -16.93 14.73
N ALA A 152 7.53 -17.76 13.95
CA ALA A 152 6.09 -17.91 14.04
C ALA A 152 5.64 -18.55 15.37
N VAL A 153 6.37 -19.55 15.89
CA VAL A 153 6.11 -20.12 17.22
C VAL A 153 6.26 -19.07 18.31
N GLN A 154 7.35 -18.31 18.30
CA GLN A 154 7.60 -17.23 19.29
C GLN A 154 6.47 -16.18 19.30
N ASN A 155 5.97 -15.81 18.11
CA ASN A 155 4.84 -14.88 18.01
C ASN A 155 3.54 -15.48 18.57
N VAL A 156 3.27 -16.77 18.33
CA VAL A 156 2.15 -17.49 18.94
C VAL A 156 2.30 -17.61 20.46
N GLU A 157 3.51 -17.74 20.99
CA GLU A 157 3.81 -17.76 22.44
C GLU A 157 3.60 -16.39 23.10
N PHE A 158 3.86 -15.28 22.41
CA PHE A 158 3.41 -13.94 22.83
C PHE A 158 1.87 -13.77 22.74
N GLY A 159 1.19 -14.65 22.02
CA GLY A 159 -0.27 -14.67 21.85
C GLY A 159 -0.79 -14.20 20.50
N PHE A 160 0.07 -13.88 19.52
CA PHE A 160 -0.39 -13.51 18.18
C PHE A 160 -1.22 -14.63 17.55
N THR A 161 -2.39 -14.26 17.02
CA THR A 161 -3.33 -15.19 16.36
C THR A 161 -3.23 -15.14 14.84
N ALA A 162 -2.28 -14.39 14.27
CA ALA A 162 -1.94 -14.40 12.85
C ALA A 162 -0.52 -13.86 12.62
N VAL A 163 0.14 -14.30 11.55
CA VAL A 163 1.51 -13.87 11.19
C VAL A 163 1.65 -13.63 9.67
N LYS A 164 2.37 -12.57 9.29
CA LYS A 164 2.59 -12.18 7.87
C LYS A 164 4.02 -12.42 7.40
N PHE A 165 4.17 -12.84 6.14
CA PHE A 165 5.47 -13.03 5.48
C PHE A 165 5.36 -12.97 3.95
N ASP A 166 6.46 -12.64 3.26
CA ASP A 166 6.58 -12.66 1.79
C ASP A 166 7.81 -13.46 1.33
N PRO A 167 7.64 -14.67 0.78
CA PRO A 167 8.71 -15.46 0.19
C PRO A 167 8.84 -15.25 -1.33
N ALA A 168 7.96 -14.47 -1.97
CA ALA A 168 7.76 -14.38 -3.42
C ALA A 168 8.85 -13.59 -4.17
N GLY A 169 9.89 -13.14 -3.46
CA GLY A 169 11.04 -12.46 -4.04
C GLY A 169 10.79 -10.97 -4.31
N PRO A 170 11.70 -10.30 -5.05
CA PRO A 170 11.73 -8.85 -5.09
C PRO A 170 10.63 -8.26 -5.98
N TYR A 171 9.92 -7.25 -5.45
CA TYR A 171 9.18 -6.30 -6.27
C TYR A 171 10.13 -5.33 -6.98
N THR A 172 9.82 -5.00 -8.23
CA THR A 172 10.67 -4.19 -9.12
C THR A 172 9.87 -3.07 -9.80
N ALA A 173 10.57 -2.12 -10.43
CA ALA A 173 9.92 -1.09 -11.26
C ALA A 173 9.26 -1.66 -12.54
N TYR A 174 9.47 -2.95 -12.83
CA TYR A 174 8.90 -3.68 -13.96
C TYR A 174 8.00 -4.86 -13.52
N SER A 175 7.56 -4.88 -12.26
CA SER A 175 6.47 -5.76 -11.81
C SER A 175 5.13 -5.27 -12.38
N GLY A 176 4.15 -6.13 -12.68
CA GLY A 176 4.11 -7.57 -12.42
C GLY A 176 4.93 -8.43 -13.39
N HIS A 177 5.52 -9.51 -12.89
CA HIS A 177 6.30 -10.50 -13.66
C HIS A 177 5.83 -11.95 -13.41
N GLN A 178 6.48 -12.92 -14.03
CA GLN A 178 6.24 -14.36 -13.77
C GLN A 178 7.30 -14.87 -12.80
N VAL A 179 6.91 -15.32 -11.61
CA VAL A 179 7.88 -15.86 -10.63
C VAL A 179 8.42 -17.23 -11.08
N SER A 180 9.69 -17.50 -10.73
CA SER A 180 10.39 -18.74 -11.09
C SER A 180 9.79 -19.95 -10.36
N LEU A 181 10.15 -21.15 -10.82
CA LEU A 181 9.77 -22.38 -10.12
C LEU A 181 10.36 -22.40 -8.70
N GLU A 182 11.63 -22.04 -8.54
CA GLU A 182 12.32 -21.96 -7.25
C GLU A 182 11.61 -21.02 -6.26
N VAL A 183 11.12 -19.88 -6.73
CA VAL A 183 10.35 -18.94 -5.90
C VAL A 183 8.98 -19.53 -5.52
N LEU A 184 8.28 -20.18 -6.45
CA LEU A 184 7.02 -20.87 -6.14
C LEU A 184 7.21 -22.01 -5.13
N ASP A 185 8.27 -22.81 -5.30
CA ASP A 185 8.62 -23.92 -4.41
C ASP A 185 9.02 -23.40 -3.01
N ARG A 186 9.75 -22.28 -2.93
CA ARG A 186 10.05 -21.58 -1.67
C ARG A 186 8.79 -21.04 -0.98
N CYS A 187 7.87 -20.44 -1.74
CA CYS A 187 6.61 -19.95 -1.19
C CYS A 187 5.77 -21.07 -0.59
N GLU A 188 5.69 -22.20 -1.29
CA GLU A 188 4.98 -23.40 -0.81
C GLU A 188 5.69 -24.00 0.42
N LEU A 189 7.02 -24.07 0.42
CA LEU A 189 7.83 -24.58 1.54
C LEU A 189 7.69 -23.74 2.81
N LEU A 190 7.77 -22.40 2.71
CA LEU A 190 7.69 -21.53 3.88
C LEU A 190 6.27 -21.52 4.45
N CYS A 191 5.24 -21.47 3.60
CA CYS A 191 3.85 -21.61 4.02
C CYS A 191 3.59 -22.96 4.72
N ARG A 192 4.13 -24.06 4.19
CA ARG A 192 4.10 -25.39 4.83
C ARG A 192 4.76 -25.38 6.21
N LYS A 193 6.00 -24.90 6.31
CA LYS A 193 6.79 -24.89 7.56
C LYS A 193 6.12 -24.06 8.65
N VAL A 194 5.62 -22.87 8.31
CA VAL A 194 4.86 -22.04 9.27
C VAL A 194 3.55 -22.73 9.69
N ARG A 195 2.79 -23.33 8.75
CA ARG A 195 1.54 -24.04 9.08
C ARG A 195 1.78 -25.28 9.96
N GLU A 196 2.85 -26.02 9.71
CA GLU A 196 3.30 -27.15 10.54
C GLU A 196 3.65 -26.70 11.98
N ALA A 197 4.25 -25.52 12.12
CA ALA A 197 4.68 -25.00 13.42
C ALA A 197 3.55 -24.34 14.24
N VAL A 198 2.66 -23.56 13.62
CA VAL A 198 1.55 -22.88 14.34
C VAL A 198 0.27 -23.73 14.42
N GLY A 199 0.12 -24.74 13.57
CA GLY A 199 -1.11 -25.53 13.45
C GLY A 199 -2.33 -24.65 13.19
N SER A 200 -3.34 -24.75 14.04
CA SER A 200 -4.55 -23.90 14.04
C SER A 200 -4.51 -22.77 15.09
N LYS A 201 -3.35 -22.48 15.71
CA LYS A 201 -3.24 -21.41 16.71
C LYS A 201 -3.16 -20.01 16.08
N ALA A 202 -2.71 -19.92 14.84
CA ALA A 202 -2.61 -18.66 14.10
C ALA A 202 -2.96 -18.81 12.61
N ASP A 203 -3.51 -17.74 12.04
CA ASP A 203 -3.71 -17.60 10.60
C ASP A 203 -2.39 -17.25 9.88
N ILE A 204 -2.26 -17.72 8.64
CA ILE A 204 -1.17 -17.33 7.75
C ILE A 204 -1.67 -16.18 6.86
N LEU A 205 -0.89 -15.10 6.82
CA LEU A 205 -1.14 -13.93 6.00
C LEU A 205 -0.05 -13.89 4.91
N PHE A 206 -0.42 -14.17 3.65
CA PHE A 206 0.57 -14.27 2.57
C PHE A 206 0.82 -12.88 1.95
N GLY A 207 1.81 -12.17 2.50
CA GLY A 207 2.01 -10.72 2.40
C GLY A 207 2.72 -10.22 1.13
N THR A 208 2.26 -10.59 -0.06
CA THR A 208 2.91 -10.15 -1.31
C THR A 208 2.70 -8.66 -1.64
N HIS A 209 3.66 -8.10 -2.38
CA HIS A 209 3.80 -6.67 -2.65
C HIS A 209 3.53 -6.31 -4.14
N GLY A 210 2.70 -7.07 -4.85
CA GLY A 210 2.40 -6.86 -6.27
C GLY A 210 3.50 -7.33 -7.23
N GLN A 211 4.33 -8.32 -6.85
CA GLN A 211 5.39 -8.85 -7.71
C GLN A 211 4.88 -9.37 -9.07
N MET A 212 3.65 -9.91 -9.12
CA MET A 212 3.23 -10.87 -10.14
C MET A 212 2.27 -10.30 -11.19
N VAL A 213 2.28 -10.89 -12.40
CA VAL A 213 1.12 -10.81 -13.32
C VAL A 213 -0.01 -11.75 -12.84
N PRO A 214 -1.29 -11.52 -13.21
CA PRO A 214 -2.40 -12.37 -12.76
C PRO A 214 -2.18 -13.86 -12.98
N SER A 215 -1.63 -14.27 -14.14
CA SER A 215 -1.35 -15.69 -14.44
C SER A 215 -0.26 -16.30 -13.55
N SER A 216 0.64 -15.48 -12.99
CA SER A 216 1.66 -15.90 -12.03
C SER A 216 1.08 -15.99 -10.62
N ALA A 217 0.26 -15.02 -10.21
CA ALA A 217 -0.44 -15.04 -8.94
C ALA A 217 -1.39 -16.26 -8.84
N ILE A 218 -2.11 -16.60 -9.92
CA ILE A 218 -2.95 -17.80 -9.99
C ILE A 218 -2.12 -19.08 -9.83
N ARG A 219 -0.93 -19.17 -10.45
CA ARG A 219 -0.01 -20.32 -10.29
C ARG A 219 0.49 -20.48 -8.85
N LEU A 220 0.71 -19.36 -8.14
CA LEU A 220 1.10 -19.37 -6.73
C LEU A 220 -0.07 -19.75 -5.83
N ALA A 221 -1.24 -19.12 -6.00
CA ALA A 221 -2.44 -19.41 -5.21
C ALA A 221 -2.78 -20.91 -5.21
N LYS A 222 -2.73 -21.58 -6.37
CA LYS A 222 -2.99 -23.03 -6.49
C LYS A 222 -1.98 -23.94 -5.78
N ARG A 223 -0.84 -23.42 -5.34
CA ARG A 223 0.10 -24.11 -4.43
C ARG A 223 -0.22 -23.84 -2.96
N LEU A 224 -0.65 -22.62 -2.64
CA LEU A 224 -0.90 -22.16 -1.27
C LEU A 224 -2.26 -22.60 -0.71
N GLU A 225 -3.28 -22.85 -1.55
CA GLU A 225 -4.65 -23.21 -1.13
C GLU A 225 -4.72 -24.35 -0.10
N LYS A 226 -3.80 -25.31 -0.16
CA LYS A 226 -3.75 -26.47 0.75
C LYS A 226 -3.35 -26.14 2.21
N TYR A 227 -2.87 -24.92 2.47
CA TYR A 227 -2.42 -24.48 3.80
C TYR A 227 -3.38 -23.49 4.48
N ASP A 228 -4.48 -23.16 3.80
CA ASP A 228 -5.51 -22.22 4.24
C ASP A 228 -4.96 -20.88 4.77
N PRO A 229 -4.31 -20.04 3.93
CA PRO A 229 -4.00 -18.65 4.29
C PRO A 229 -5.29 -17.85 4.44
N LEU A 230 -5.37 -17.00 5.48
CA LEU A 230 -6.51 -16.10 5.67
C LEU A 230 -6.57 -15.04 4.56
N TRP A 231 -5.44 -14.66 3.98
CA TRP A 231 -5.41 -13.87 2.75
C TRP A 231 -4.16 -14.05 1.89
N PHE A 232 -4.29 -13.61 0.64
CA PHE A 232 -3.23 -13.38 -0.34
C PHE A 232 -3.20 -11.88 -0.66
N GLU A 233 -2.15 -11.20 -0.21
CA GLU A 233 -2.01 -9.74 -0.17
C GLU A 233 -1.47 -9.19 -1.48
N GLU A 234 -2.06 -8.09 -1.98
CA GLU A 234 -1.72 -7.39 -3.22
C GLU A 234 -1.06 -8.31 -4.28
N PRO A 235 -1.78 -9.33 -4.79
CA PRO A 235 -1.18 -10.39 -5.62
C PRO A 235 -0.70 -9.90 -6.98
N VAL A 236 -1.06 -8.67 -7.37
CA VAL A 236 -0.69 -7.97 -8.61
C VAL A 236 -0.53 -6.46 -8.28
N PRO A 237 0.13 -5.65 -9.14
CA PRO A 237 0.20 -4.21 -8.93
C PRO A 237 -1.18 -3.51 -8.83
N PRO A 238 -1.27 -2.39 -8.09
CA PRO A 238 -2.50 -1.60 -7.96
C PRO A 238 -2.84 -0.81 -9.24
N GLY A 239 -4.08 -0.31 -9.35
CA GLY A 239 -4.55 0.52 -10.46
C GLY A 239 -5.05 -0.25 -11.69
N GLN A 240 -5.32 -1.55 -11.54
CA GLN A 240 -5.94 -2.45 -12.51
C GLN A 240 -6.79 -3.48 -11.76
N GLU A 241 -7.93 -3.03 -11.22
CA GLU A 241 -8.73 -3.84 -10.29
C GLU A 241 -9.31 -5.09 -10.98
N GLU A 242 -9.62 -5.03 -12.28
CA GLU A 242 -10.02 -6.19 -13.08
C GLU A 242 -8.91 -7.25 -13.23
N ALA A 243 -7.63 -6.86 -13.13
CA ALA A 243 -6.51 -7.80 -13.16
C ALA A 243 -6.36 -8.52 -11.81
N MET A 244 -6.68 -7.85 -10.71
CA MET A 244 -6.72 -8.45 -9.36
C MET A 244 -7.94 -9.33 -9.18
N ALA A 245 -9.12 -8.91 -9.67
CA ALA A 245 -10.35 -9.70 -9.68
C ALA A 245 -10.20 -11.02 -10.48
N GLN A 246 -9.37 -11.05 -11.53
CA GLN A 246 -9.02 -12.28 -12.24
C GLN A 246 -8.24 -13.30 -11.41
N VAL A 247 -7.52 -12.85 -10.36
CA VAL A 247 -6.88 -13.72 -9.37
C VAL A 247 -7.91 -14.18 -8.36
N ALA A 248 -8.65 -13.25 -7.76
CA ALA A 248 -9.69 -13.52 -6.77
C ALA A 248 -10.71 -14.57 -7.26
N ALA A 249 -11.23 -14.41 -8.49
CA ALA A 249 -12.18 -15.34 -9.10
C ALA A 249 -11.61 -16.73 -9.45
N LYS A 250 -10.33 -17.01 -9.15
CA LYS A 250 -9.65 -18.27 -9.46
C LYS A 250 -8.93 -18.91 -8.27
N THR A 251 -9.08 -18.34 -7.07
CA THR A 251 -8.61 -18.95 -5.83
C THR A 251 -9.71 -19.07 -4.78
N SER A 252 -9.58 -19.98 -3.82
CA SER A 252 -10.37 -19.96 -2.59
C SER A 252 -9.80 -19.03 -1.52
N ILE A 253 -8.55 -18.59 -1.65
CA ILE A 253 -7.88 -17.71 -0.68
C ILE A 253 -8.45 -16.29 -0.83
N PRO A 254 -8.93 -15.64 0.26
CA PRO A 254 -9.36 -14.25 0.21
C PRO A 254 -8.25 -13.32 -0.31
N ILE A 255 -8.59 -12.37 -1.19
CA ILE A 255 -7.63 -11.36 -1.63
C ILE A 255 -7.75 -10.13 -0.72
N SER A 256 -6.59 -9.64 -0.25
CA SER A 256 -6.49 -8.39 0.50
C SER A 256 -5.66 -7.37 -0.29
N ALA A 257 -6.06 -6.10 -0.24
CA ALA A 257 -5.34 -5.01 -0.90
C ALA A 257 -5.73 -3.64 -0.34
N GLY A 258 -4.90 -2.62 -0.57
CA GLY A 258 -5.28 -1.22 -0.31
C GLY A 258 -4.17 -0.31 0.17
N GLU A 259 -3.00 -0.83 0.54
CA GLU A 259 -1.94 -0.02 1.16
C GLU A 259 -1.36 1.04 0.20
N ARG A 260 -1.47 0.79 -1.11
CA ARG A 260 -1.04 1.69 -2.19
C ARG A 260 -2.18 2.50 -2.83
N LEU A 261 -3.42 2.30 -2.38
CA LEU A 261 -4.61 3.04 -2.84
C LEU A 261 -4.91 4.26 -1.96
N THR A 262 -5.70 5.19 -2.47
CA THR A 262 -6.19 6.35 -1.72
C THR A 262 -7.59 6.83 -2.12
N THR A 263 -8.30 7.42 -1.16
CA THR A 263 -9.71 7.85 -1.21
C THR A 263 -10.73 6.74 -1.43
N LYS A 264 -11.98 7.01 -1.07
CA LYS A 264 -13.11 6.08 -1.30
C LYS A 264 -13.33 5.75 -2.78
N TYR A 265 -12.85 6.56 -3.72
CA TYR A 265 -13.10 6.32 -5.15
C TYR A 265 -12.34 5.09 -5.68
N GLU A 266 -11.10 4.87 -5.24
CA GLU A 266 -10.32 3.69 -5.62
C GLU A 266 -10.83 2.43 -4.90
N PHE A 267 -11.19 2.55 -3.62
CA PHE A 267 -11.77 1.45 -2.86
C PHE A 267 -13.19 1.07 -3.32
N SER A 268 -14.00 2.01 -3.81
CA SER A 268 -15.26 1.70 -4.49
C SER A 268 -15.00 0.80 -5.69
N ARG A 269 -13.99 1.14 -6.53
CA ARG A 269 -13.66 0.34 -7.70
C ARG A 269 -13.19 -1.08 -7.34
N LEU A 270 -12.39 -1.21 -6.29
CA LEU A 270 -11.89 -2.48 -5.77
C LEU A 270 -13.05 -3.39 -5.27
N LEU A 271 -14.05 -2.80 -4.62
CA LEU A 271 -15.25 -3.50 -4.12
C LEU A 271 -16.25 -3.85 -5.24
N GLU A 272 -16.50 -2.92 -6.18
CA GLU A 272 -17.36 -3.12 -7.37
C GLU A 272 -16.90 -4.30 -8.23
N THR A 273 -15.58 -4.35 -8.49
CA THR A 273 -14.94 -5.38 -9.32
C THR A 273 -14.76 -6.71 -8.57
N ARG A 274 -14.97 -6.73 -7.24
CA ARG A 274 -14.67 -7.86 -6.33
C ARG A 274 -13.19 -8.27 -6.39
N ALA A 275 -12.31 -7.30 -6.53
CA ALA A 275 -10.86 -7.49 -6.58
C ALA A 275 -10.27 -7.94 -5.24
N ALA A 276 -10.82 -7.43 -4.12
CA ALA A 276 -10.45 -7.82 -2.76
C ALA A 276 -11.71 -7.92 -1.87
N SER A 277 -11.64 -8.76 -0.84
CA SER A 277 -12.66 -8.88 0.22
C SER A 277 -12.16 -8.36 1.58
N ILE A 278 -10.88 -8.01 1.68
CA ILE A 278 -10.22 -7.48 2.88
C ILE A 278 -9.51 -6.18 2.48
N LEU A 279 -9.94 -5.05 3.05
CA LEU A 279 -9.44 -3.72 2.70
C LEU A 279 -8.32 -3.27 3.64
N GLN A 280 -7.15 -3.00 3.08
CA GLN A 280 -5.93 -2.69 3.81
C GLN A 280 -5.50 -1.24 3.61
N PHE A 281 -6.43 -0.29 3.78
CA PHE A 281 -6.07 1.13 3.74
C PHE A 281 -5.04 1.46 4.83
N ASN A 282 -4.14 2.39 4.53
CA ASN A 282 -3.36 3.09 5.54
C ASN A 282 -4.00 4.44 5.83
N VAL A 283 -4.35 4.71 7.09
CA VAL A 283 -5.06 5.94 7.48
C VAL A 283 -4.25 7.21 7.17
N GLY A 284 -2.90 7.13 7.23
CA GLY A 284 -1.96 8.20 6.84
C GLY A 284 -1.80 8.41 5.33
N ARG A 285 -2.54 7.68 4.48
CA ARG A 285 -2.52 7.81 3.01
C ARG A 285 -3.90 8.02 2.39
N VAL A 286 -4.93 7.41 2.97
CA VAL A 286 -6.23 7.21 2.30
C VAL A 286 -7.11 8.45 2.21
N GLY A 287 -6.73 9.56 2.85
CA GLY A 287 -7.52 10.79 2.97
C GLY A 287 -7.94 11.10 4.42
N GLY A 288 -7.33 10.44 5.41
CA GLY A 288 -7.60 10.64 6.83
C GLY A 288 -8.62 9.67 7.43
N ILE A 289 -8.94 9.89 8.71
CA ILE A 289 -9.78 9.05 9.56
C ILE A 289 -11.23 9.01 9.05
N LEU A 290 -11.81 10.15 8.63
CA LEU A 290 -13.18 10.17 8.14
C LEU A 290 -13.31 9.49 6.77
N GLU A 291 -12.30 9.61 5.91
CA GLU A 291 -12.28 8.92 4.61
C GLU A 291 -12.07 7.41 4.78
N ALA A 292 -11.21 6.99 5.72
CA ALA A 292 -11.09 5.60 6.15
C ALA A 292 -12.41 5.04 6.71
N LYS A 293 -13.14 5.82 7.52
CA LYS A 293 -14.46 5.41 8.06
C LYS A 293 -15.50 5.21 6.96
N LYS A 294 -15.54 6.09 5.95
CA LYS A 294 -16.40 5.92 4.77
C LYS A 294 -16.07 4.63 4.02
N ILE A 295 -14.79 4.29 3.89
CA ILE A 295 -14.35 3.04 3.24
C ILE A 295 -14.76 1.80 4.04
N ALA A 296 -14.66 1.85 5.36
CA ALA A 296 -15.16 0.77 6.23
C ALA A 296 -16.66 0.50 5.96
N SER A 297 -17.50 1.54 5.93
CA SER A 297 -18.94 1.36 5.69
C SER A 297 -19.34 1.11 4.23
N MET A 298 -18.49 1.38 3.24
CA MET A 298 -18.66 0.81 1.90
C MET A 298 -18.35 -0.71 1.89
N ALA A 299 -17.34 -1.16 2.63
CA ALA A 299 -17.04 -2.58 2.74
C ALA A 299 -18.17 -3.36 3.45
N GLU A 300 -18.84 -2.75 4.45
CA GLU A 300 -20.00 -3.34 5.12
C GLU A 300 -21.09 -3.79 4.13
N VAL A 301 -21.47 -2.96 3.13
CA VAL A 301 -22.52 -3.33 2.17
C VAL A 301 -22.09 -4.31 1.08
N HIS A 302 -20.79 -4.65 1.02
CA HIS A 302 -20.24 -5.73 0.19
C HIS A 302 -19.93 -7.01 0.99
N TYR A 303 -20.20 -7.03 2.31
CA TYR A 303 -19.72 -8.04 3.28
C TYR A 303 -18.19 -8.23 3.22
N ALA A 304 -17.46 -7.17 2.92
CA ALA A 304 -16.01 -7.09 3.01
C ALA A 304 -15.57 -6.54 4.37
N GLN A 305 -14.38 -6.93 4.81
CA GLN A 305 -13.80 -6.52 6.10
C GLN A 305 -12.67 -5.51 5.93
N ILE A 306 -12.33 -4.79 7.00
CA ILE A 306 -11.14 -3.92 7.06
C ILE A 306 -10.00 -4.61 7.83
N ALA A 307 -8.79 -4.53 7.31
CA ALA A 307 -7.56 -4.94 7.98
C ALA A 307 -6.46 -3.87 7.79
N PRO A 308 -6.53 -2.75 8.51
CA PRO A 308 -5.72 -1.56 8.20
C PRO A 308 -4.20 -1.82 8.19
N HIS A 309 -3.53 -1.36 7.13
CA HIS A 309 -2.09 -1.51 6.92
C HIS A 309 -1.29 -0.56 7.80
N LEU A 310 -0.17 -1.04 8.35
CA LEU A 310 0.76 -0.23 9.14
C LEU A 310 2.23 -0.63 8.90
N TYR A 311 2.93 0.17 8.10
CA TYR A 311 4.38 0.14 7.92
C TYR A 311 4.98 1.55 8.11
N ASN A 312 4.68 2.15 9.28
CA ASN A 312 5.07 3.50 9.68
C ASN A 312 5.01 3.63 11.23
N CYS A 313 4.89 4.83 11.79
CA CYS A 313 5.01 5.05 13.24
C CYS A 313 3.74 4.74 14.06
N PRO A 314 3.84 4.72 15.42
CA PRO A 314 2.68 4.54 16.30
C PRO A 314 1.59 5.62 16.23
N VAL A 315 1.79 6.79 15.60
CA VAL A 315 0.76 7.85 15.44
C VAL A 315 -0.24 7.47 14.36
N GLY A 316 0.23 7.05 13.17
CA GLY A 316 -0.63 6.45 12.17
C GLY A 316 -1.29 5.16 12.67
N ALA A 317 -0.59 4.39 13.51
CA ALA A 317 -1.17 3.24 14.20
C ALA A 317 -2.29 3.65 15.18
N ALA A 318 -2.11 4.72 15.96
CA ALA A 318 -3.15 5.24 16.85
C ALA A 318 -4.40 5.66 16.08
N ALA A 319 -4.24 6.40 14.98
CA ALA A 319 -5.37 6.73 14.07
C ALA A 319 -6.04 5.48 13.49
N SER A 320 -5.26 4.45 13.15
CA SER A 320 -5.76 3.15 12.70
C SER A 320 -6.58 2.42 13.79
N ILE A 321 -6.11 2.45 15.04
CA ILE A 321 -6.79 1.92 16.23
C ILE A 321 -8.13 2.65 16.47
N GLN A 322 -8.19 3.97 16.27
CA GLN A 322 -9.44 4.74 16.39
C GLN A 322 -10.48 4.31 15.32
N VAL A 323 -10.06 4.08 14.07
CA VAL A 323 -10.96 3.57 13.00
C VAL A 323 -11.39 2.13 13.29
N ALA A 324 -10.47 1.26 13.72
CA ALA A 324 -10.75 -0.13 14.04
C ALA A 324 -11.72 -0.29 15.22
N ALA A 325 -11.50 0.45 16.31
CA ALA A 325 -12.29 0.36 17.54
C ALA A 325 -13.79 0.65 17.37
N CYS A 326 -14.18 1.46 16.37
CA CYS A 326 -15.57 1.79 16.06
C CYS A 326 -16.16 1.06 14.84
N SER A 327 -15.45 0.12 14.20
CA SER A 327 -15.87 -0.47 12.92
C SER A 327 -16.33 -1.93 13.05
N PRO A 328 -17.61 -2.26 12.75
CA PRO A 328 -18.16 -3.60 13.00
C PRO A 328 -17.59 -4.67 12.06
N ASN A 329 -17.12 -4.30 10.88
CA ASN A 329 -16.45 -5.19 9.91
C ASN A 329 -14.92 -5.20 10.04
N PHE A 330 -14.36 -4.82 11.20
CA PHE A 330 -12.94 -5.00 11.49
C PHE A 330 -12.56 -6.50 11.54
N LEU A 331 -11.44 -6.86 10.90
CA LEU A 331 -10.86 -8.21 10.93
C LEU A 331 -9.65 -8.28 11.87
N ILE A 332 -8.64 -7.45 11.62
CA ILE A 332 -7.34 -7.51 12.31
C ILE A 332 -6.53 -6.22 12.06
N GLN A 333 -5.69 -5.82 13.02
CA GLN A 333 -4.81 -4.65 12.92
C GLN A 333 -3.35 -5.09 12.70
N GLU A 334 -2.69 -4.54 11.70
CA GLU A 334 -1.24 -4.71 11.54
C GLU A 334 -0.48 -4.03 12.68
N SER A 335 0.47 -4.75 13.28
CA SER A 335 1.34 -4.28 14.35
C SER A 335 2.80 -4.54 14.02
N ILE A 336 3.66 -3.59 14.38
CA ILE A 336 5.11 -3.77 14.26
C ILE A 336 5.60 -4.40 15.57
N GLY A 337 5.63 -5.73 15.57
CA GLY A 337 5.80 -6.51 16.79
C GLY A 337 4.75 -6.12 17.84
N THR A 338 5.17 -6.09 19.10
CA THR A 338 4.34 -5.75 20.26
C THR A 338 4.34 -4.24 20.60
N TRP A 339 4.63 -3.37 19.61
CA TRP A 339 4.79 -1.91 19.72
C TRP A 339 5.96 -1.43 20.61
N ASP A 340 6.99 -2.25 20.78
CA ASP A 340 8.17 -1.96 21.61
C ASP A 340 9.31 -1.25 20.84
N GLY A 341 10.38 -0.90 21.57
CA GLY A 341 11.54 -0.19 21.00
C GLY A 341 11.18 1.23 20.57
N PHE A 342 11.63 1.65 19.38
CA PHE A 342 11.45 3.03 18.91
C PHE A 342 9.96 3.43 18.75
N HIS A 343 9.06 2.48 18.49
CA HIS A 343 7.60 2.70 18.50
C HIS A 343 7.04 2.99 19.90
N ALA A 344 7.72 2.59 20.97
CA ALA A 344 7.41 2.99 22.33
C ALA A 344 8.09 4.33 22.68
N GLU A 345 9.39 4.45 22.40
CA GLU A 345 10.24 5.59 22.81
C GLU A 345 9.80 6.93 22.21
N VAL A 346 9.29 6.92 20.97
CA VAL A 346 8.81 8.13 20.27
C VAL A 346 7.49 8.67 20.83
N LEU A 347 6.80 7.92 21.69
CA LEU A 347 5.62 8.34 22.46
C LEU A 347 5.97 8.56 23.93
N LYS A 348 5.16 9.36 24.64
CA LYS A 348 5.21 9.39 26.12
C LYS A 348 4.57 8.16 26.76
N THR A 349 3.61 7.55 26.07
CA THR A 349 2.88 6.36 26.51
C THR A 349 2.81 5.37 25.34
N LYS A 350 3.39 4.18 25.51
CA LYS A 350 3.36 3.10 24.53
C LYS A 350 1.91 2.67 24.22
N ILE A 351 1.63 2.31 22.96
CA ILE A 351 0.41 1.60 22.57
C ILE A 351 0.28 0.31 23.41
N GLN A 352 -0.86 0.14 24.08
CA GLN A 352 -1.08 -1.03 24.93
C GLN A 352 -1.33 -2.27 24.09
N TRP A 353 -0.48 -3.29 24.27
CA TRP A 353 -0.57 -4.59 23.61
C TRP A 353 -0.50 -5.71 24.65
N LYS A 354 -1.36 -6.71 24.51
CA LYS A 354 -1.45 -7.85 25.43
C LYS A 354 -2.06 -9.07 24.74
N ASP A 355 -1.42 -10.23 24.93
CA ASP A 355 -1.92 -11.57 24.58
C ASP A 355 -2.48 -11.70 23.14
N GLY A 356 -1.84 -11.03 22.16
CA GLY A 356 -2.28 -11.01 20.75
C GLY A 356 -3.17 -9.83 20.34
N TYR A 357 -3.50 -8.92 21.25
CA TYR A 357 -4.47 -7.84 21.02
C TYR A 357 -3.92 -6.46 21.40
N ILE A 358 -4.33 -5.44 20.66
CA ILE A 358 -4.18 -4.04 21.07
C ILE A 358 -5.37 -3.65 21.96
N ILE A 359 -5.12 -2.88 23.01
CA ILE A 359 -6.17 -2.27 23.85
C ILE A 359 -6.34 -0.80 23.41
N PRO A 360 -7.51 -0.38 22.89
CA PRO A 360 -7.76 1.01 22.53
C PRO A 360 -7.61 1.96 23.73
N SER A 361 -6.92 3.08 23.54
CA SER A 361 -6.72 4.09 24.58
C SER A 361 -8.04 4.77 24.94
N ASN A 362 -8.28 4.98 26.23
CA ASN A 362 -9.45 5.72 26.74
C ASN A 362 -9.21 7.25 26.78
N GLU A 363 -7.99 7.70 26.46
CA GLU A 363 -7.60 9.10 26.51
C GLU A 363 -8.15 9.93 25.34
N PRO A 364 -8.40 11.24 25.52
CA PRO A 364 -8.95 12.10 24.47
C PRO A 364 -8.12 12.19 23.18
N GLY A 365 -8.79 12.44 22.05
CA GLY A 365 -8.13 12.54 20.75
C GLY A 365 -7.75 11.17 20.19
N LEU A 366 -6.52 11.05 19.68
CA LEU A 366 -5.95 9.77 19.25
C LEU A 366 -5.53 8.89 20.43
N GLY A 367 -5.44 9.45 21.64
CA GLY A 367 -5.01 8.77 22.85
C GLY A 367 -3.50 8.51 22.94
N VAL A 368 -2.69 9.28 22.21
CA VAL A 368 -1.21 9.26 22.20
C VAL A 368 -0.62 10.68 22.24
N GLU A 369 0.61 10.81 22.73
CA GLU A 369 1.39 12.06 22.67
C GLU A 369 2.85 11.74 22.31
N LEU A 370 3.47 12.56 21.44
CA LEU A 370 4.87 12.41 21.07
C LEU A 370 5.82 12.75 22.23
N ASN A 371 6.88 11.97 22.35
CA ASN A 371 8.05 12.31 23.14
C ASN A 371 8.93 13.29 22.34
N MET A 372 8.74 14.58 22.56
CA MET A 372 9.39 15.62 21.74
C MET A 372 10.92 15.62 21.84
N ASP A 373 11.50 15.12 22.93
CA ASP A 373 12.95 15.03 23.08
C ASP A 373 13.52 13.91 22.20
N VAL A 374 12.86 12.73 22.17
CA VAL A 374 13.21 11.62 21.26
C VAL A 374 12.99 12.01 19.80
N VAL A 375 11.87 12.66 19.48
CA VAL A 375 11.58 13.20 18.13
C VAL A 375 12.69 14.15 17.68
N ARG A 376 13.12 15.09 18.54
CA ARG A 376 14.17 16.08 18.22
C ARG A 376 15.56 15.44 18.11
N ALA A 377 15.89 14.48 18.98
CA ALA A 377 17.16 13.74 18.90
C ALA A 377 17.32 12.95 17.60
N HIS A 378 16.21 12.57 16.95
CA HIS A 378 16.18 11.80 15.71
C HIS A 378 15.73 12.62 14.47
N THR A 379 15.67 13.95 14.58
CA THR A 379 15.32 14.86 13.47
C THR A 379 16.51 15.77 13.14
N PRO A 380 16.87 16.01 11.86
CA PRO A 380 16.22 15.51 10.65
C PRO A 380 16.79 14.17 10.15
N TYR A 381 15.99 13.44 9.37
CA TYR A 381 16.51 12.40 8.49
C TYR A 381 17.51 12.98 7.46
N THR A 382 18.73 12.41 7.43
CA THR A 382 19.85 12.85 6.58
C THR A 382 20.23 11.88 5.46
N GLY A 383 19.61 10.68 5.41
CA GLY A 383 19.86 9.70 4.37
C GLY A 383 19.29 10.12 3.01
N GLN A 384 19.53 9.29 1.99
CA GLN A 384 19.11 9.56 0.60
C GLN A 384 17.95 8.69 0.12
N ARG A 385 17.57 7.66 0.90
CA ARG A 385 16.57 6.67 0.52
C ARG A 385 15.16 7.20 0.75
N LEU A 386 14.23 6.71 -0.06
CA LEU A 386 12.79 6.84 0.21
C LEU A 386 12.38 5.78 1.24
N HIS A 387 11.26 6.00 1.93
CA HIS A 387 10.74 5.11 2.99
C HIS A 387 10.73 3.62 2.60
N LEU A 388 10.28 3.36 1.38
CA LEU A 388 10.29 2.08 0.69
C LEU A 388 10.78 2.30 -0.76
N GLN A 389 11.49 1.32 -1.30
CA GLN A 389 12.08 1.36 -2.65
C GLN A 389 12.12 -0.05 -3.26
N GLY A 390 11.78 -0.18 -4.54
CA GLY A 390 12.01 -1.43 -5.29
C GLY A 390 13.51 -1.71 -5.48
N ILE A 391 13.88 -3.00 -5.63
CA ILE A 391 15.28 -3.47 -5.52
C ILE A 391 16.27 -2.80 -6.50
N GLU A 392 15.79 -2.26 -7.62
CA GLU A 392 16.63 -1.61 -8.63
C GLU A 392 17.13 -0.22 -8.23
N ALA A 393 16.37 0.52 -7.41
CA ALA A 393 16.83 1.79 -6.86
C ALA A 393 18.02 1.55 -5.92
N LEU A 394 17.85 0.59 -5.00
CA LEU A 394 18.86 0.15 -4.04
C LEU A 394 20.17 -0.30 -4.73
N ARG A 395 20.07 -1.00 -5.86
CA ARG A 395 21.24 -1.43 -6.64
C ARG A 395 22.02 -0.27 -7.27
N ARG A 396 21.43 0.92 -7.42
CA ARG A 396 22.11 2.12 -7.97
C ARG A 396 22.82 2.96 -6.91
N GLU A 397 22.48 2.78 -5.62
CA GLU A 397 23.06 3.55 -4.50
C GLU A 397 24.43 3.02 -4.01
N GLY A 398 24.95 1.95 -4.63
CA GLY A 398 26.31 1.45 -4.41
C GLY A 398 26.50 0.54 -3.18
N PRO A 399 27.75 0.15 -2.85
CA PRO A 399 28.01 -0.86 -1.81
C PRO A 399 27.61 -0.43 -0.39
N HIS A 400 27.73 0.86 -0.06
CA HIS A 400 27.46 1.36 1.29
C HIS A 400 25.96 1.39 1.64
N ALA A 401 25.06 1.41 0.65
CA ALA A 401 23.61 1.35 0.85
C ALA A 401 23.07 -0.05 1.23
N ARG A 402 23.94 -1.08 1.29
CA ARG A 402 23.55 -2.48 1.54
C ARG A 402 23.39 -2.86 3.01
N GLN A 403 23.74 -2.00 3.96
CA GLN A 403 23.50 -2.29 5.38
C GLN A 403 21.98 -2.37 5.64
N GLY A 404 21.55 -3.48 6.23
CA GLY A 404 20.13 -3.78 6.49
C GLY A 404 19.39 -4.59 5.41
N LEU A 405 20.03 -4.98 4.30
CA LEU A 405 19.41 -5.88 3.30
C LEU A 405 20.35 -6.99 2.82
N VAL A 406 19.90 -8.23 2.93
CA VAL A 406 20.60 -9.43 2.48
C VAL A 406 20.64 -9.48 0.94
N THR A 407 21.73 -8.97 0.35
CA THR A 407 22.02 -9.18 -1.08
C THR A 407 22.87 -10.43 -1.28
N VAL A 408 22.24 -11.61 -1.37
CA VAL A 408 22.91 -12.81 -1.86
C VAL A 408 23.06 -12.71 -3.39
N GLU A 409 24.28 -12.52 -3.86
CA GLU A 409 24.60 -12.89 -5.25
C GLU A 409 24.45 -14.41 -5.39
N PRO A 410 23.86 -14.92 -6.49
CA PRO A 410 23.66 -16.36 -6.65
C PRO A 410 25.02 -17.06 -6.57
N ARG A 411 25.19 -17.91 -5.55
CA ARG A 411 26.42 -18.69 -5.34
C ARG A 411 26.73 -19.45 -6.63
N ARG A 412 27.78 -19.03 -7.34
CA ARG A 412 28.35 -19.83 -8.43
C ARG A 412 28.77 -21.16 -7.83
N SER A 413 28.05 -22.22 -8.16
CA SER A 413 28.36 -23.58 -7.74
C SER A 413 29.78 -23.92 -8.21
N GLY A 414 30.67 -24.22 -7.27
CA GLY A 414 32.09 -24.44 -7.55
C GLY A 414 32.30 -25.70 -8.39
N GLY A 415 32.33 -25.55 -9.71
CA GLY A 415 32.35 -26.66 -10.66
C GLY A 415 33.19 -26.39 -11.90
N ARG A 416 34.46 -26.82 -11.85
CA ARG A 416 35.37 -26.99 -13.01
C ARG A 416 35.67 -25.73 -13.85
N GLN A 417 36.43 -24.81 -13.27
CA GLN A 417 37.17 -23.79 -14.03
C GLN A 417 38.43 -24.41 -14.69
N GLN A 418 38.27 -25.27 -15.70
CA GLN A 418 39.36 -25.79 -16.54
C GLN A 418 38.90 -25.97 -18.00
N ALA A 419 39.86 -25.88 -18.93
CA ALA A 419 39.69 -26.05 -20.38
C ALA A 419 38.84 -25.01 -21.16
N TRP A 420 39.21 -23.72 -21.05
CA TRP A 420 38.87 -22.68 -22.07
C TRP A 420 40.06 -21.71 -22.35
N ASN A 421 41.30 -22.22 -22.29
CA ASN A 421 42.53 -21.48 -22.62
C ASN A 421 43.29 -22.14 -23.78
N SER A 422 42.61 -22.31 -24.91
CA SER A 422 43.20 -22.57 -26.23
C SER A 422 42.19 -22.17 -27.33
N ILE A 423 42.64 -22.08 -28.59
CA ILE A 423 41.83 -21.67 -29.76
C ILE A 423 41.40 -20.19 -29.78
N THR A 424 42.37 -19.28 -29.59
CA THR A 424 42.25 -17.85 -29.99
C THR A 424 43.48 -17.37 -30.78
N SER A 425 44.04 -18.24 -31.63
CA SER A 425 45.30 -17.99 -32.36
C SER A 425 45.35 -18.64 -33.76
N SER A 426 44.23 -18.70 -34.47
CA SER A 426 44.17 -19.13 -35.88
C SER A 426 43.01 -18.46 -36.63
N TRP A 427 42.98 -18.60 -37.96
CA TRP A 427 41.95 -18.07 -38.88
C TRP A 427 41.87 -16.53 -39.03
N ALA A 428 43.02 -15.90 -39.24
CA ALA A 428 43.12 -14.59 -39.88
C ALA A 428 43.88 -14.69 -41.23
N ARG A 429 43.23 -15.26 -42.27
CA ARG A 429 43.57 -15.03 -43.70
C ARG A 429 42.60 -15.65 -44.73
N ASP A 430 42.40 -14.89 -45.81
CA ASP A 430 42.14 -15.25 -47.22
C ASP A 430 40.78 -15.70 -47.78
N ARG A 431 40.62 -15.36 -49.08
CA ARG A 431 39.54 -15.65 -50.08
C ARG A 431 38.21 -14.93 -49.81
N ARG A 432 37.66 -14.03 -50.64
CA ARG A 432 37.65 -13.71 -52.10
C ARG A 432 36.90 -14.70 -53.02
N ALA A 433 35.90 -14.15 -53.75
CA ALA A 433 35.15 -14.68 -54.91
C ALA A 433 34.26 -15.93 -54.65
N ALA A 434 33.08 -16.13 -55.26
CA ALA A 434 32.12 -15.31 -56.05
C ALA A 434 30.72 -16.01 -55.96
N PHE A 435 29.55 -15.57 -56.45
CA PHE A 435 29.06 -14.59 -57.46
C PHE A 435 27.92 -13.72 -56.85
N SER A 436 27.19 -12.75 -57.46
CA SER A 436 26.41 -12.62 -58.73
C SER A 436 25.21 -13.58 -58.83
N ARG A 437 23.94 -13.21 -59.07
CA ARG A 437 23.22 -11.96 -59.49
C ARG A 437 21.90 -11.84 -58.66
N ILE A 438 21.11 -10.75 -58.63
CA ILE A 438 20.27 -10.12 -59.69
C ILE A 438 19.96 -8.64 -59.35
N VAL A 439 19.59 -7.85 -60.37
CA VAL A 439 19.49 -6.39 -60.34
C VAL A 439 18.04 -5.88 -60.16
N CYS A 440 17.90 -4.72 -59.53
CA CYS A 440 16.66 -3.98 -59.29
C CYS A 440 15.98 -3.46 -60.58
N ARG A 441 14.64 -3.33 -60.58
CA ARG A 441 13.89 -2.42 -61.46
C ARG A 441 12.81 -1.67 -60.67
N SER A 442 12.52 -0.44 -61.10
CA SER A 442 11.79 0.57 -60.35
C SER A 442 10.61 1.20 -61.12
N ARG A 443 9.63 1.73 -60.37
CA ARG A 443 8.60 2.75 -60.71
C ARG A 443 7.60 2.81 -59.51
N GLY A 444 7.19 3.95 -58.95
CA GLY A 444 7.70 5.33 -59.07
C GLY A 444 6.69 6.37 -58.54
N SER A 445 7.16 7.51 -58.00
CA SER A 445 6.38 8.71 -57.57
C SER A 445 5.43 8.51 -56.35
N ILE A 446 4.92 9.52 -55.62
CA ILE A 446 4.80 10.99 -55.81
C ILE A 446 5.39 11.77 -54.60
N ARG A 447 5.62 13.09 -54.77
CA ARG A 447 6.17 14.07 -53.83
C ARG A 447 5.25 14.40 -52.64
N CYS A 448 5.84 14.95 -51.57
CA CYS A 448 5.16 15.93 -50.69
C CYS A 448 6.11 17.13 -50.45
N SER A 449 5.57 18.35 -50.39
CA SER A 449 6.35 19.60 -50.30
C SER A 449 5.91 20.47 -49.13
N CYS A 450 6.86 21.13 -48.47
CA CYS A 450 6.61 22.00 -47.31
C CYS A 450 6.46 23.48 -47.72
N SER A 451 5.54 24.21 -47.09
CA SER A 451 5.42 25.68 -47.17
C SER A 451 4.87 26.26 -45.86
N LYS A 452 4.97 27.60 -45.69
CA LYS A 452 4.74 28.31 -44.42
C LYS A 452 3.53 29.26 -44.48
N GLN A 453 3.15 29.72 -43.27
CA GLN A 453 2.68 31.07 -42.93
C GLN A 453 1.19 31.47 -43.09
N ALA A 454 0.63 31.83 -41.92
CA ALA A 454 0.03 33.14 -41.60
C ALA A 454 -1.42 33.50 -41.97
N ALA A 455 -2.28 33.33 -40.95
CA ALA A 455 -3.03 34.42 -40.28
C ALA A 455 -4.39 34.95 -40.84
N ARG A 456 -5.09 35.62 -39.90
CA ARG A 456 -6.22 36.57 -39.99
C ARG A 456 -7.70 36.09 -39.97
N THR A 457 -8.27 36.26 -38.76
CA THR A 457 -9.48 37.06 -38.42
C THR A 457 -10.92 36.54 -38.58
N ARG A 458 -11.70 36.83 -37.51
CA ARG A 458 -13.16 37.17 -37.48
C ARG A 458 -14.15 36.03 -37.79
N ARG A 459 -15.40 36.06 -37.31
CA ARG A 459 -16.06 36.62 -36.09
C ARG A 459 -17.47 35.98 -35.99
N SER A 460 -18.15 36.07 -34.84
CA SER A 460 -19.52 35.56 -34.55
C SER A 460 -19.72 34.03 -34.68
N GLY A 461 -20.69 33.39 -34.00
CA GLY A 461 -21.50 33.86 -32.86
C GLY A 461 -23.01 33.84 -33.08
N SER A 462 -23.67 32.75 -32.72
CA SER A 462 -25.14 32.65 -32.54
C SER A 462 -25.50 31.47 -31.62
N ARG A 463 -26.71 31.47 -31.05
CA ARG A 463 -27.23 30.42 -30.15
C ARG A 463 -28.36 29.64 -30.84
N CYS A 464 -28.42 28.31 -30.62
CA CYS A 464 -29.65 27.51 -30.40
C CYS A 464 -29.21 26.10 -29.96
N ARG A 465 -29.62 25.58 -28.79
CA ARG A 465 -30.94 25.04 -28.35
C ARG A 465 -31.16 23.58 -28.75
N TRP A 466 -31.64 22.80 -27.78
CA TRP A 466 -31.90 21.36 -27.85
C TRP A 466 -33.12 21.02 -28.71
N VAL A 467 -33.04 19.90 -29.44
CA VAL A 467 -34.18 19.04 -29.83
C VAL A 467 -33.70 17.59 -29.81
N SER A 468 -34.50 16.66 -29.29
CA SER A 468 -34.27 15.21 -29.38
C SER A 468 -35.36 14.54 -30.22
N PRO A 469 -35.05 13.43 -30.92
CA PRO A 469 -36.07 12.56 -31.49
C PRO A 469 -36.10 11.16 -30.85
N ARG A 470 -37.30 10.72 -30.42
CA ARG A 470 -37.73 9.31 -30.47
C ARG A 470 -38.78 9.17 -31.57
N PRO A 471 -38.79 8.05 -32.30
CA PRO A 471 -40.01 7.23 -32.44
C PRO A 471 -39.71 5.76 -32.02
N THR A 472 -40.54 4.99 -31.30
CA THR A 472 -41.89 4.45 -31.58
C THR A 472 -41.96 3.67 -32.91
N THR A 473 -42.38 2.40 -33.06
CA THR A 473 -42.73 1.22 -32.22
C THR A 473 -43.58 0.31 -33.12
N THR A 474 -43.22 -0.97 -33.32
CA THR A 474 -44.12 -2.09 -33.66
C THR A 474 -43.34 -3.38 -33.37
N LEU A 475 -43.71 -4.23 -32.41
CA LEU A 475 -44.85 -5.16 -32.37
C LEU A 475 -44.94 -6.12 -33.55
N ASN A 476 -44.60 -7.39 -33.30
CA ASN A 476 -45.45 -8.51 -33.69
C ASN A 476 -45.22 -9.72 -32.76
N THR A 477 -46.20 -10.61 -32.64
CA THR A 477 -46.26 -11.67 -31.62
C THR A 477 -46.31 -13.08 -32.21
N THR A 478 -45.63 -14.05 -31.60
CA THR A 478 -46.05 -15.46 -31.63
C THR A 478 -45.77 -16.14 -30.29
N THR A 479 -46.73 -16.92 -29.80
CA THR A 479 -46.69 -17.60 -28.50
C THR A 479 -46.54 -19.11 -28.69
N CYS A 480 -45.79 -19.79 -27.82
CA CYS A 480 -45.93 -21.23 -27.59
C CYS A 480 -45.78 -21.55 -26.09
N ILE A 481 -46.63 -22.43 -25.57
CA ILE A 481 -46.71 -22.83 -24.16
C ILE A 481 -46.75 -24.34 -24.07
N THR A 482 -45.85 -24.94 -23.28
CA THR A 482 -46.00 -26.25 -22.59
C THR A 482 -44.79 -26.48 -21.68
N ALA A 483 -44.82 -27.31 -20.65
CA ALA A 483 -45.88 -27.67 -19.69
C ALA A 483 -45.19 -28.37 -18.51
N SER A 484 -45.68 -28.21 -17.27
CA SER A 484 -45.11 -28.86 -16.08
C SER A 484 -46.07 -29.93 -15.52
N PRO A 485 -45.60 -31.17 -15.29
CA PRO A 485 -46.29 -32.13 -14.45
C PRO A 485 -45.88 -31.96 -12.97
N LYS A 486 -46.81 -32.29 -12.06
CA LYS A 486 -46.62 -32.35 -10.60
C LYS A 486 -47.10 -33.72 -10.09
N ARG A 487 -46.67 -34.07 -8.86
CA ARG A 487 -47.00 -35.31 -8.11
C ARG A 487 -46.22 -36.54 -8.60
N SER A 488 -46.01 -37.57 -7.77
CA SER A 488 -46.41 -37.71 -6.35
C SER A 488 -45.30 -37.33 -5.38
#